data_AF-A0A7Y6CDG6-F1
#
_entry.id   AF-A0A7Y6CDG6-F1
#
_cell.length_a   1.000
_cell.length_b   1.000
_cell.length_c   1.000
_cell.angle_alpha   90.00
_cell.angle_beta   90.00
_cell.angle_gamma   90.00
#
_symmetry.space_group_name_H-M   'P 1'
#
loop_
_entity.id
_entity.type
_entity.pdbx_description
1 polymer ?
#
loop_
_entity_poly.entity_id
_entity_poly.type
_entity_poly.pdbx_seq_one_letter_code
_entity_poly.pdbx_strand_id
1 'polypeptide(L)'
;MELAVAVADHLGLDARSRDLAELTALLHDVGKIRIPNSIINKEGPLTEDEWAIIRMHTIDGEQLLSQVGGLLTEVGHIVRSCHERYDGRGYPDGLAGEAIPLVARVVCCCDAFNAMTTTRPYRAAMSAEEARQELMRNRGTQFDPNVVDALLAVAA
;
A
#
# COMPACT_ATOMS: atom_id res chain seq x y z
N MET A 1 -6.83 1.65 7.15
CA MET A 1 -6.40 2.33 8.38
C MET A 1 -6.27 1.33 9.52
N GLU A 2 -7.35 0.96 10.23
CA GLU A 2 -7.35 0.09 11.43
C GLU A 2 -6.48 -1.18 11.32
N LEU A 3 -6.59 -1.95 10.23
CA LEU A 3 -5.78 -3.16 10.03
C LEU A 3 -4.26 -2.90 10.00
N ALA A 4 -3.81 -1.76 9.45
CA ALA A 4 -2.38 -1.40 9.45
C ALA A 4 -1.88 -1.04 10.85
N VAL A 5 -2.75 -0.44 11.68
CA VAL A 5 -2.46 -0.15 13.10
C VAL A 5 -2.38 -1.46 13.90
N ALA A 6 -3.33 -2.39 13.70
CA ALA A 6 -3.31 -3.69 14.35
C ALA A 6 -2.08 -4.54 13.98
N VAL A 7 -1.64 -4.48 12.72
CA VAL A 7 -0.39 -5.13 12.28
C VAL A 7 0.85 -4.44 12.89
N ALA A 8 0.86 -3.10 12.98
CA ALA A 8 1.95 -2.38 13.63
C ALA A 8 2.08 -2.73 15.12
N ASP A 9 0.95 -2.80 15.83
CA ASP A 9 0.89 -3.24 17.24
C ASP A 9 1.40 -4.68 17.40
N HIS A 10 1.00 -5.59 16.51
CA HIS A 10 1.43 -7.00 16.55
C HIS A 10 2.93 -7.16 16.26
N LEU A 11 3.51 -6.32 15.40
CA LEU A 11 4.95 -6.25 15.14
C LEU A 11 5.75 -5.56 16.26
N GLY A 12 5.09 -5.05 17.31
CA GLY A 12 5.75 -4.36 18.42
C GLY A 12 6.34 -3.01 18.04
N LEU A 13 5.77 -2.33 17.03
CA LEU A 13 6.21 -1.01 16.60
C LEU A 13 5.93 0.06 17.67
N ASP A 14 6.77 1.10 17.67
CA ASP A 14 6.63 2.21 18.61
C ASP A 14 5.49 3.17 18.23
N ALA A 15 5.11 4.05 19.16
CA ALA A 15 4.02 5.00 18.95
C ALA A 15 4.22 5.88 17.70
N ARG A 16 5.47 6.27 17.38
CA ARG A 16 5.77 7.05 16.17
C ARG A 16 5.51 6.25 14.91
N SER A 17 5.98 5.01 14.85
CA SER A 17 5.77 4.11 13.71
C SER A 17 4.29 3.73 13.54
N ARG A 18 3.54 3.65 14.64
CA ARG A 18 2.08 3.48 14.65
C ARG A 18 1.35 4.69 14.06
N ASP A 19 1.66 5.91 14.51
CA ASP A 19 1.09 7.16 13.95
C ASP A 19 1.34 7.25 12.44
N LEU A 20 2.57 6.91 12.02
CA LEU A 20 2.97 6.87 10.61
C LEU A 20 2.20 5.79 9.84
N ALA A 21 1.95 4.61 10.41
CA ALA A 21 1.15 3.56 9.78
C ALA A 21 -0.32 3.95 9.62
N GLU A 22 -0.90 4.63 10.61
CA GLU A 22 -2.28 5.14 10.52
C GLU A 22 -2.43 6.18 9.40
N LEU A 23 -1.56 7.20 9.40
CA LEU A 23 -1.58 8.28 8.39
C LEU A 23 -1.21 7.79 7.00
N THR A 24 -0.21 6.91 6.85
CA THR A 24 0.14 6.32 5.55
C THR A 24 -1.01 5.47 5.01
N ALA A 25 -1.65 4.65 5.85
CA ALA A 25 -2.81 3.86 5.43
C ALA A 25 -4.01 4.72 5.00
N LEU A 26 -4.14 5.94 5.53
CA LEU A 26 -5.16 6.92 5.12
C LEU A 26 -4.78 7.67 3.83
N LEU A 27 -3.49 7.92 3.60
CA LEU A 27 -3.00 8.90 2.61
C LEU A 27 -2.21 8.31 1.42
N HIS A 28 -1.95 7.00 1.38
CA HIS A 28 -1.22 6.34 0.28
C HIS A 28 -1.75 6.69 -1.12
N ASP A 29 -3.07 6.79 -1.26
CA ASP A 29 -3.75 7.08 -2.52
C ASP A 29 -3.88 8.59 -2.84
N VAL A 30 -3.40 9.50 -1.98
CA VAL A 30 -3.70 10.94 -2.09
C VAL A 30 -3.23 11.58 -3.41
N GLY A 31 -2.13 11.08 -3.99
CA GLY A 31 -1.63 11.55 -5.29
C GLY A 31 -2.55 11.25 -6.47
N LYS A 32 -3.53 10.33 -6.32
CA LYS A 32 -4.48 9.99 -7.40
C LYS A 32 -5.36 11.17 -7.83
N ILE A 33 -5.43 12.23 -7.02
CA ILE A 33 -6.04 13.52 -7.37
C ILE A 33 -5.45 14.19 -8.62
N ARG A 34 -4.21 13.83 -9.01
CA ARG A 34 -3.55 14.35 -10.23
C ARG A 34 -3.74 13.47 -11.47
N ILE A 35 -4.30 12.26 -11.32
CA ILE A 35 -4.56 11.38 -12.47
C ILE A 35 -5.74 11.95 -13.28
N PRO A 36 -5.64 12.07 -14.61
CA PRO A 36 -6.75 12.52 -15.45
C PRO A 36 -8.02 11.66 -15.28
N ASN A 37 -9.18 12.32 -15.21
CA ASN A 37 -10.49 11.65 -15.09
C ASN A 37 -10.75 10.60 -16.18
N SER A 38 -10.19 10.79 -17.39
CA SER A 38 -10.26 9.85 -18.51
C SER A 38 -9.43 8.58 -18.35
N ILE A 39 -8.52 8.53 -17.37
CA ILE A 39 -7.67 7.37 -17.06
C ILE A 39 -8.18 6.69 -15.78
N ILE A 40 -8.37 7.44 -14.68
CA ILE A 40 -8.78 6.84 -13.39
C ILE A 40 -10.20 6.25 -13.40
N ASN A 41 -11.09 6.76 -14.25
CA ASN A 41 -12.45 6.24 -14.44
C ASN A 41 -12.62 5.45 -15.75
N LYS A 42 -11.52 5.00 -16.38
CA LYS A 42 -11.59 4.29 -17.67
C LYS A 42 -12.25 2.92 -17.51
N GLU A 43 -13.25 2.64 -18.34
CA GLU A 43 -13.84 1.31 -18.46
C GLU A 43 -12.94 0.41 -19.32
N GLY A 44 -12.54 -0.75 -18.79
CA GLY A 44 -11.65 -1.70 -19.46
C GLY A 44 -10.17 -1.56 -19.06
N PRO A 45 -9.26 -2.23 -19.80
CA PRO A 45 -7.83 -2.23 -19.47
C PRO A 45 -7.14 -0.89 -19.78
N LEU A 46 -6.14 -0.56 -18.97
CA LEU A 46 -5.22 0.54 -19.22
C LEU A 46 -4.10 0.10 -20.18
N THR A 47 -3.59 1.04 -20.99
CA THR A 47 -2.33 0.87 -21.74
C THR A 47 -1.11 1.00 -20.81
N GLU A 48 0.09 0.66 -21.29
CA GLU A 48 1.31 0.90 -20.49
C GLU A 48 1.58 2.39 -20.24
N ASP A 49 1.25 3.27 -21.18
CA ASP A 49 1.38 4.73 -21.00
C ASP A 49 0.38 5.26 -19.94
N GLU A 50 -0.86 4.76 -19.97
CA GLU A 50 -1.86 5.06 -18.94
C GLU A 50 -1.45 4.50 -17.58
N TRP A 51 -0.89 3.29 -17.54
CA TRP A 51 -0.31 2.70 -16.32
C TRP A 51 0.88 3.50 -15.79
N ALA A 52 1.75 4.04 -16.66
CA ALA A 52 2.83 4.91 -16.24
C ALA A 52 2.28 6.16 -15.52
N ILE A 53 1.19 6.75 -16.04
CA ILE A 53 0.48 7.86 -15.40
C ILE A 53 -0.18 7.42 -14.08
N ILE A 54 -0.77 6.22 -13.98
CA ILE A 54 -1.25 5.69 -12.69
C ILE A 54 -0.10 5.59 -11.68
N ARG A 55 1.05 5.04 -12.06
CA ARG A 55 2.19 4.77 -11.16
C ARG A 55 2.74 6.06 -10.52
N MET A 56 2.62 7.21 -11.19
CA MET A 56 3.05 8.52 -10.68
C MET A 56 2.37 8.97 -9.38
N HIS A 57 1.20 8.43 -9.01
CA HIS A 57 0.48 8.87 -7.81
C HIS A 57 1.28 8.71 -6.50
N THR A 58 2.27 7.80 -6.47
CA THR A 58 3.21 7.63 -5.35
C THR A 58 4.10 8.87 -5.18
N ILE A 59 4.67 9.35 -6.27
CA ILE A 59 5.54 10.53 -6.36
C ILE A 59 4.72 11.82 -6.16
N ASP A 60 3.53 11.89 -6.75
CA ASP A 60 2.60 13.00 -6.57
C ASP A 60 2.09 13.09 -5.12
N GLY A 61 1.82 11.96 -4.48
CA GLY A 61 1.42 11.87 -3.08
C GLY A 61 2.53 12.35 -2.14
N GLU A 62 3.76 11.89 -2.35
CA GLU A 62 4.94 12.40 -1.65
C GLU A 62 5.07 13.92 -1.79
N GLN A 63 4.95 14.46 -3.00
CA GLN A 63 5.10 15.90 -3.24
C GLN A 63 3.99 16.71 -2.55
N LEU A 64 2.73 16.26 -2.65
CA LEU A 64 1.58 16.94 -2.03
C LEU A 64 1.71 16.98 -0.50
N LEU A 65 2.08 15.86 0.13
CA LEU A 65 2.23 15.77 1.57
C LEU A 65 3.46 16.56 2.07
N SER A 66 4.55 16.55 1.28
CA SER A 66 5.74 17.37 1.54
C SER A 66 5.46 18.88 1.50
N GLN A 67 4.47 19.33 0.71
CA GLN A 67 4.05 20.74 0.66
C GLN A 67 3.27 21.19 1.91
N VAL A 68 2.64 20.26 2.64
CA VAL A 68 1.99 20.57 3.94
C VAL A 68 3.02 20.59 5.07
N GLY A 69 4.03 19.72 5.00
CA GLY A 69 5.20 19.76 5.88
C GLY A 69 5.04 18.99 7.21
N GLY A 70 6.08 19.08 8.03
CA GLY A 70 6.12 18.44 9.36
C GLY A 70 6.00 16.92 9.26
N LEU A 71 5.09 16.33 10.06
CA LEU A 71 4.79 14.89 10.04
C LEU A 71 4.39 14.39 8.64
N LEU A 72 3.73 15.21 7.83
CA LEU A 72 3.27 14.78 6.51
C LEU A 72 4.41 14.68 5.48
N THR A 73 5.55 15.34 5.67
CA THR A 73 6.76 15.06 4.86
C THR A 73 7.25 13.63 5.08
N GLU A 74 7.30 13.16 6.33
CA GLU A 74 7.70 11.80 6.67
C GLU A 74 6.70 10.76 6.13
N VAL A 75 5.39 11.02 6.29
CA VAL A 75 4.34 10.18 5.66
C VAL A 75 4.49 10.17 4.14
N GLY A 76 4.82 11.30 3.50
CA GLY A 76 5.04 11.40 2.05
C GLY A 76 6.11 10.44 1.52
N HIS A 77 7.26 10.35 2.20
CA HIS A 77 8.33 9.42 1.83
C HIS A 77 7.91 7.94 1.99
N ILE A 78 7.03 7.63 2.95
CA ILE A 78 6.49 6.27 3.14
C ILE A 78 5.42 5.96 2.08
N VAL A 79 4.53 6.92 1.77
CA VAL A 79 3.52 6.85 0.71
C VAL A 79 4.16 6.55 -0.64
N ARG A 80 5.30 7.19 -0.96
CA ARG A 80 6.10 6.89 -2.15
C ARG A 80 6.37 5.40 -2.30
N SER A 81 6.73 4.72 -1.20
CA SER A 81 7.16 3.32 -1.18
C SER A 81 6.01 2.31 -1.08
N CYS A 82 4.74 2.72 -0.98
CA CYS A 82 3.61 1.81 -0.71
C CYS A 82 3.27 0.85 -1.86
N HIS A 83 3.83 1.06 -3.05
CA HIS A 83 3.75 0.13 -4.19
C HIS A 83 5.07 -0.56 -4.53
N GLU A 84 6.07 -0.46 -3.65
CA GLU A 84 7.25 -1.30 -3.74
C GLU A 84 6.93 -2.76 -3.38
N ARG A 85 7.66 -3.68 -3.99
CA ARG A 85 7.49 -5.12 -3.81
C ARG A 85 8.71 -5.70 -3.12
N TYR A 86 8.50 -6.65 -2.20
CA TYR A 86 9.61 -7.28 -1.48
C TYR A 86 10.67 -7.91 -2.42
N ASP A 87 10.26 -8.36 -3.61
CA ASP A 87 11.10 -8.88 -4.70
C ASP A 87 11.75 -7.82 -5.63
N GLY A 88 11.64 -6.53 -5.33
CA GLY A 88 12.25 -5.45 -6.12
C GLY A 88 11.58 -5.16 -7.46
N ARG A 89 10.46 -5.81 -7.80
CA ARG A 89 9.70 -5.57 -9.05
C ARG A 89 8.62 -4.49 -8.89
N GLY A 90 8.75 -3.65 -7.86
CA GLY A 90 7.80 -2.61 -7.49
C GLY A 90 8.00 -1.30 -8.27
N TYR A 91 7.41 -0.23 -7.75
CA TYR A 91 7.58 1.13 -8.24
C TYR A 91 7.34 2.13 -7.09
N PRO A 92 7.88 3.37 -7.14
CA PRO A 92 8.55 4.00 -8.28
C PRO A 92 10.06 3.73 -8.42
N ASP A 93 10.75 3.25 -7.39
CA ASP A 93 12.21 3.22 -7.30
C ASP A 93 12.82 1.81 -7.44
N GLY A 94 12.02 0.76 -7.27
CA GLY A 94 12.45 -0.63 -7.36
C GLY A 94 13.13 -1.15 -6.09
N LEU A 95 12.73 -0.63 -4.92
CA LEU A 95 13.26 -1.04 -3.62
C LEU A 95 12.91 -2.50 -3.32
N ALA A 96 13.86 -3.24 -2.76
CA ALA A 96 13.72 -4.67 -2.44
C ALA A 96 13.94 -4.94 -0.95
N GLY A 97 13.25 -5.96 -0.43
CA GLY A 97 13.40 -6.44 0.94
C GLY A 97 13.27 -5.34 1.99
N GLU A 98 14.28 -5.25 2.87
CA GLU A 98 14.29 -4.31 3.99
C GLU A 98 14.63 -2.86 3.60
N ALA A 99 15.05 -2.59 2.36
CA ALA A 99 15.23 -1.22 1.86
C ALA A 99 13.89 -0.47 1.74
N ILE A 100 12.78 -1.19 1.63
CA ILE A 100 11.42 -0.63 1.70
C ILE A 100 11.13 -0.26 3.17
N PRO A 101 10.64 0.96 3.48
CA PRO A 101 10.20 1.31 4.83
C PRO A 101 9.20 0.29 5.39
N LEU A 102 9.39 -0.17 6.63
CA LEU A 102 8.53 -1.21 7.22
C LEU A 102 7.06 -0.79 7.26
N VAL A 103 6.78 0.49 7.52
CA VAL A 103 5.42 1.05 7.46
C VAL A 103 4.83 0.93 6.05
N ALA A 104 5.60 1.15 4.98
CA ALA A 104 5.14 0.97 3.61
C ALA A 104 4.87 -0.50 3.28
N ARG A 105 5.70 -1.43 3.78
CA ARG A 105 5.45 -2.89 3.67
C ARG A 105 4.13 -3.29 4.36
N VAL A 106 3.86 -2.75 5.55
CA VAL A 106 2.59 -2.94 6.29
C VAL A 106 1.41 -2.41 5.49
N VAL A 107 1.47 -1.16 5.01
CA VAL A 107 0.36 -0.55 4.25
C VAL A 107 0.11 -1.29 2.92
N CYS A 108 1.16 -1.68 2.19
CA CYS A 108 1.04 -2.45 0.95
C CYS A 108 0.30 -3.78 1.16
N CYS A 109 0.64 -4.52 2.22
CA CYS A 109 0.00 -5.80 2.54
C CYS A 109 -1.46 -5.60 3.00
N CYS A 110 -1.72 -4.56 3.81
CA CYS A 110 -3.05 -4.26 4.32
C CYS A 110 -4.00 -3.70 3.26
N ASP A 111 -3.55 -2.86 2.33
CA ASP A 111 -4.37 -2.46 1.19
C ASP A 111 -4.65 -3.64 0.26
N ALA A 112 -3.65 -4.48 -0.04
CA ALA A 112 -3.89 -5.68 -0.86
C ALA A 112 -4.97 -6.59 -0.26
N PHE A 113 -4.95 -6.83 1.06
CA PHE A 113 -6.00 -7.57 1.75
C PHE A 113 -7.38 -6.89 1.63
N ASN A 114 -7.46 -5.61 1.95
CA ASN A 114 -8.68 -4.80 1.86
C ASN A 114 -9.24 -4.73 0.42
N ALA A 115 -8.36 -4.64 -0.58
CA ALA A 115 -8.69 -4.65 -2.00
C ALA A 115 -9.16 -6.02 -2.50
N MET A 116 -8.82 -7.12 -1.82
CA MET A 116 -9.36 -8.45 -2.07
C MET A 116 -10.74 -8.64 -1.44
N THR A 117 -10.90 -8.28 -0.16
CA THR A 117 -12.12 -8.50 0.63
C THR A 117 -13.22 -7.44 0.43
N THR A 118 -12.96 -6.36 -0.30
CA THR A 118 -13.96 -5.34 -0.66
C THR A 118 -14.55 -5.59 -2.05
N THR A 119 -15.89 -5.58 -2.16
CA THR A 119 -16.60 -5.60 -3.45
C THR A 119 -16.39 -4.28 -4.19
N ARG A 120 -16.00 -4.37 -5.46
CA ARG A 120 -15.78 -3.23 -6.38
C ARG A 120 -16.70 -3.36 -7.60
N PRO A 121 -17.00 -2.28 -8.36
CA PRO A 121 -17.97 -2.32 -9.46
C PRO A 121 -17.73 -3.41 -10.52
N TYR A 122 -16.47 -3.83 -10.69
CA TYR A 122 -16.02 -4.84 -11.65
C TYR A 122 -15.66 -6.21 -11.03
N ARG A 123 -15.72 -6.38 -9.69
CA ARG A 123 -15.41 -7.66 -9.03
C ARG A 123 -16.05 -7.75 -7.65
N ALA A 124 -16.67 -8.89 -7.34
CA ALA A 124 -17.06 -9.23 -5.98
C ALA A 124 -15.85 -9.27 -5.02
N ALA A 125 -16.14 -9.12 -3.73
CA ALA A 125 -15.22 -9.47 -2.66
C ALA A 125 -14.81 -10.95 -2.75
N MET A 126 -13.54 -11.23 -2.51
CA MET A 126 -13.07 -12.57 -2.15
C MET A 126 -13.43 -12.84 -0.68
N SER A 127 -13.61 -14.10 -0.31
CA SER A 127 -13.69 -14.47 1.11
C SER A 127 -12.37 -14.17 1.82
N ALA A 128 -12.42 -14.01 3.15
CA ALA A 128 -11.22 -13.82 3.96
C ALA A 128 -10.19 -14.94 3.73
N GLU A 129 -10.63 -16.20 3.67
CA GLU A 129 -9.73 -17.34 3.44
C GLU A 129 -9.06 -17.32 2.05
N GLU A 130 -9.79 -16.98 0.98
CA GLU A 130 -9.19 -16.82 -0.35
C GLU A 130 -8.14 -15.68 -0.38
N ALA A 131 -8.42 -14.57 0.31
CA ALA A 131 -7.49 -13.44 0.44
C ALA A 131 -6.25 -13.83 1.28
N ARG A 132 -6.42 -14.58 2.38
CA ARG A 132 -5.32 -15.14 3.19
C ARG A 132 -4.43 -16.06 2.36
N GLN A 133 -5.03 -16.90 1.51
CA GLN A 133 -4.29 -17.77 0.58
C GLN A 133 -3.56 -16.99 -0.53
N GLU A 134 -4.10 -15.89 -1.04
CA GLU A 134 -3.39 -15.01 -2.00
C GLU A 134 -2.20 -14.30 -1.34
N LEU A 135 -2.35 -13.80 -0.11
CA LEU A 135 -1.22 -13.25 0.65
C LEU A 135 -0.11 -14.32 0.84
N MET A 136 -0.48 -15.53 1.27
CA MET A 136 0.48 -16.62 1.44
C MET A 136 1.19 -17.03 0.13
N ARG A 137 0.47 -17.04 -1.01
CA ARG A 137 1.05 -17.31 -2.34
C ARG A 137 2.06 -16.24 -2.80
N ASN A 138 1.99 -15.02 -2.26
CA ASN A 138 2.87 -13.90 -2.60
C ASN A 138 3.82 -13.49 -1.45
N ARG A 139 3.86 -14.29 -0.38
CA ARG A 139 4.73 -14.09 0.79
C ARG A 139 6.20 -14.24 0.40
N GLY A 140 7.01 -13.22 0.67
CA GLY A 140 8.42 -13.16 0.26
C GLY A 140 8.64 -12.80 -1.21
N THR A 141 7.59 -12.49 -1.97
CA THR A 141 7.70 -11.95 -3.34
C THR A 141 7.05 -10.58 -3.46
N GLN A 142 5.72 -10.48 -3.39
CA GLN A 142 5.07 -9.17 -3.33
C GLN A 142 5.23 -8.56 -1.93
N PHE A 143 4.96 -9.37 -0.90
CA PHE A 143 4.82 -8.92 0.48
C PHE A 143 5.97 -9.40 1.36
N ASP A 144 6.29 -8.62 2.40
CA ASP A 144 7.26 -9.01 3.42
C ASP A 144 6.76 -10.25 4.19
N PRO A 145 7.59 -11.31 4.33
CA PRO A 145 7.25 -12.52 5.10
C PRO A 145 6.67 -12.26 6.49
N ASN A 146 7.26 -11.35 7.25
CA ASN A 146 6.88 -11.06 8.64
C ASN A 146 5.58 -10.24 8.70
N VAL A 147 5.37 -9.35 7.73
CA VAL A 147 4.14 -8.55 7.62
C VAL A 147 2.96 -9.43 7.23
N VAL A 148 3.15 -10.40 6.32
CA VAL A 148 2.10 -11.38 6.00
C VAL A 148 1.73 -12.18 7.25
N ASP A 149 2.72 -12.72 7.98
CA ASP A 149 2.45 -13.52 9.18
C ASP A 149 1.71 -12.71 10.25
N ALA A 150 2.12 -11.45 10.49
CA ALA A 150 1.45 -10.55 11.43
C ALA A 150 0.02 -10.17 10.99
N LEU A 151 -0.21 -9.90 9.69
CA LEU A 151 -1.55 -9.64 9.15
C LEU A 151 -2.44 -10.87 9.34
N LEU A 152 -1.96 -12.06 9.01
CA LEU A 152 -2.70 -13.31 9.19
C LEU A 152 -3.00 -13.65 10.66
N ALA A 153 -2.25 -13.08 11.61
CA ALA A 153 -2.50 -13.22 13.04
C ALA A 153 -3.54 -12.22 13.60
N VAL A 154 -3.80 -11.09 12.95
CA VAL A 154 -4.76 -10.06 13.41
C VAL A 154 -6.01 -9.92 12.54
N ALA A 155 -5.97 -10.34 11.27
CA ALA A 155 -7.14 -10.44 10.41
C ALA A 155 -7.95 -11.70 10.74
N ALA A 156 -9.25 -11.53 10.98
CA ALA A 156 -10.23 -12.61 11.11
C ALA A 156 -10.62 -13.24 9.77
#